data_AF-A0AAD4CUY1-F1
#
_entry.id   AF-A0AAD4CUY1-F1
#
_cell.length_a   1.000
_cell.length_b   1.000
_cell.length_c   1.000
_cell.angle_alpha   90.00
_cell.angle_beta   90.00
_cell.angle_gamma   90.00
#
_symmetry.space_group_name_H-M   'P 1'
#
loop_
_entity.id
_entity.type
_entity.pdbx_description
1 polymer ?
#
loop_
_entity_poly.entity_id
_entity_poly.type
_entity_poly.pdbx_seq_one_letter_code
_entity_poly.pdbx_strand_id
1 'polypeptide(L)'
;MHHIISDGWSVGILQKELAIFYGAAIQGKKPSIAPLPIQYRDFAVWQRQGVQVREHQQQLKYWKAQLHGGRPAELLCDWPRPAKALQKALPEYMVPRAIRVLVKIPINNNGKVDRKALERMVYRSVAQKVIQHRAETQDSVECALIEEFTEVLGVDIGTDMQTWFLTQWSPVLISFTIKGEINLDKLRNSCHALVQKHSALRTVFTKLGGKYMQVILKDDHTAFICHWTSKTMNPLSSNPNGVGVATVGPVKLFTGFTLINRSPQEHSFVVRLSHAQYDDFSLPILFSDLATAYNGDLSSLPAATPFSRYVYGCTQYRSPDALSFWRQYLQGASLTTLHRSCLPSNDKVTDIREKAADERPVALSGFTIPTLVNAAFAFILTEIASDDDTIFGCVMNTRDLPVEGLDTILGPCINLVPIRVQLQRNWEISDLCQHVRDNYAGVSRYDHLELSDIVDNCTNWPSGSAFGYLINHIPGNADPPFSLNNTLVSFSSMDSRINLVNQVLVRSIVSDQKLEIEVLTSSRMMDHEDASALASCILNMVRKFSLSPREILSSTLFQDPALVNMRDRFTQ
;
A
#
# COMPACT_ATOMS: atom_id res chain seq x y z
N MET A 1 24.83 12.26 -17.44
CA MET A 1 24.38 13.14 -16.34
C MET A 1 23.01 13.62 -16.75
N HIS A 2 22.00 13.54 -15.87
CA HIS A 2 20.66 13.97 -16.25
C HIS A 2 20.56 15.49 -16.18
N HIS A 3 19.85 16.14 -17.11
CA HIS A 3 19.79 17.60 -17.15
C HIS A 3 19.19 18.24 -15.87
N ILE A 4 18.43 17.48 -15.11
CA ILE A 4 17.92 17.88 -13.79
C ILE A 4 19.02 18.23 -12.78
N ILE A 5 20.23 17.69 -12.95
CA ILE A 5 21.41 18.00 -12.13
C ILE A 5 22.53 18.64 -12.94
N SER A 6 22.29 19.00 -14.21
CA SER A 6 23.33 19.57 -15.06
C SER A 6 22.81 20.40 -16.23
N ASP A 7 23.36 21.60 -16.41
CA ASP A 7 23.16 22.44 -17.60
C ASP A 7 24.51 22.76 -18.27
N GLY A 8 24.49 23.60 -19.32
CA GLY A 8 25.71 23.98 -20.03
C GLY A 8 26.75 24.69 -19.15
N TRP A 9 26.32 25.40 -18.11
CA TRP A 9 27.19 26.13 -17.19
C TRP A 9 27.78 25.20 -16.11
N SER A 10 26.93 24.37 -15.49
CA SER A 10 27.34 23.45 -14.44
C SER A 10 28.29 22.37 -14.96
N VAL A 11 28.15 21.95 -16.23
CA VAL A 11 29.10 21.04 -16.89
C VAL A 11 30.49 21.67 -17.01
N GLY A 12 30.57 22.97 -17.30
CA GLY A 12 31.86 23.68 -17.34
C GLY A 12 32.56 23.72 -15.99
N ILE A 13 31.80 23.93 -14.90
CA ILE A 13 32.32 23.88 -13.52
C ILE A 13 32.85 22.47 -13.22
N LEU A 14 32.04 21.45 -13.50
CA LEU A 14 32.41 20.05 -13.28
C LEU A 14 33.68 19.66 -14.02
N GLN A 15 33.82 20.04 -15.30
CA GLN A 15 35.01 19.74 -16.10
C GLN A 15 36.26 20.37 -15.49
N LYS A 16 36.17 21.63 -15.04
CA LYS A 16 37.27 22.34 -14.40
C LYS A 16 37.70 21.66 -13.10
N GLU A 17 36.76 21.32 -12.24
CA GLU A 17 37.07 20.64 -10.98
C GLU A 17 37.63 19.23 -11.24
N LEU A 18 37.05 18.47 -12.17
CA LEU A 18 37.54 17.15 -12.55
C LEU A 18 38.99 17.20 -13.03
N ALA A 19 39.38 18.23 -13.80
CA ALA A 19 40.76 18.42 -14.22
C ALA A 19 41.71 18.67 -13.03
N ILE A 20 41.26 19.43 -12.02
CA ILE A 20 42.02 19.67 -10.78
C ILE A 20 42.19 18.36 -9.99
N PHE A 21 41.09 17.61 -9.80
CA PHE A 21 41.12 16.31 -9.12
C PHE A 21 42.06 15.33 -9.83
N TYR A 22 41.96 15.23 -11.14
CA TYR A 22 42.78 14.33 -11.96
C TYR A 22 44.26 14.72 -11.93
N GLY A 23 44.60 16.00 -12.06
CA GLY A 23 45.98 16.48 -11.96
C GLY A 23 46.60 16.22 -10.58
N ALA A 24 45.84 16.40 -9.50
CA ALA A 24 46.30 16.09 -8.15
C ALA A 24 46.53 14.58 -7.96
N ALA A 25 45.63 13.75 -8.48
CA ALA A 25 45.73 12.29 -8.42
C ALA A 25 47.00 11.77 -9.13
N ILE A 26 47.33 12.29 -10.32
CA ILE A 26 48.56 11.94 -11.05
C ILE A 26 49.81 12.28 -10.22
N GLN A 27 49.78 13.37 -9.48
CA GLN A 27 50.91 13.83 -8.66
C GLN A 27 50.96 13.20 -7.26
N GLY A 28 50.06 12.27 -6.93
CA GLY A 28 49.94 11.71 -5.58
C GLY A 28 49.58 12.73 -4.51
N LYS A 29 48.99 13.87 -4.89
CA LYS A 29 48.60 14.96 -3.98
C LYS A 29 47.10 14.94 -3.74
N LYS A 30 46.66 15.46 -2.59
CA LYS A 30 45.24 15.73 -2.36
C LYS A 30 44.83 16.98 -3.14
N PRO A 31 43.74 16.94 -3.92
CA PRO A 31 43.20 18.11 -4.59
C PRO A 31 42.69 19.12 -3.56
N SER A 32 42.94 20.40 -3.82
CA SER A 32 42.48 21.51 -2.99
C SER A 32 41.53 22.36 -3.83
N ILE A 33 40.26 22.37 -3.43
CA ILE A 33 39.21 23.22 -4.01
C ILE A 33 38.49 23.86 -2.83
N ALA A 34 38.16 25.14 -2.96
CA ALA A 34 37.36 25.82 -1.96
C ALA A 34 35.98 25.14 -1.84
N PRO A 35 35.46 24.90 -0.63
CA PRO A 35 34.11 24.40 -0.46
C PRO A 35 33.11 25.37 -1.11
N LEU A 36 32.05 24.82 -1.70
CA LEU A 36 31.00 25.64 -2.31
C LEU A 36 30.38 26.55 -1.25
N PRO A 37 30.38 27.89 -1.47
CA PRO A 37 29.84 28.84 -0.48
C PRO A 37 28.31 28.77 -0.40
N ILE A 38 27.66 28.27 -1.45
CA ILE A 38 26.21 28.12 -1.59
C ILE A 38 25.97 26.77 -2.24
N GLN A 39 25.09 25.97 -1.64
CA GLN A 39 24.60 24.70 -2.16
C GLN A 39 23.25 24.90 -2.84
N TYR A 40 22.85 24.00 -3.74
CA TYR A 40 21.55 24.08 -4.42
C TYR A 40 20.36 24.10 -3.43
N ARG A 41 20.53 23.47 -2.27
CA ARG A 41 19.55 23.52 -1.16
C ARG A 41 19.32 24.95 -0.65
N ASP A 42 20.38 25.75 -0.58
CA ASP A 42 20.32 27.13 -0.06
C ASP A 42 19.59 28.02 -1.07
N PHE A 43 19.78 27.73 -2.37
CA PHE A 43 19.03 28.34 -3.47
C PHE A 43 17.53 28.01 -3.42
N ALA A 44 17.16 26.75 -3.18
CA ALA A 44 15.76 26.32 -3.07
C ALA A 44 15.03 27.02 -1.90
N VAL A 45 15.70 27.19 -0.76
CA VAL A 45 15.16 27.95 0.39
C VAL A 45 15.05 29.44 0.05
N TRP A 46 16.07 30.01 -0.57
CA TRP A 46 16.07 31.41 -0.98
C TRP A 46 14.92 31.76 -1.92
N GLN A 47 14.62 30.89 -2.90
CA GLN A 47 13.49 31.02 -3.83
C GLN A 47 12.12 31.14 -3.13
N ARG A 48 11.99 30.61 -1.91
CA ARG A 48 10.76 30.65 -1.11
C ARG A 48 10.66 31.84 -0.16
N GLN A 49 11.70 32.66 -0.06
CA GLN A 49 11.64 33.87 0.75
C GLN A 49 10.57 34.82 0.18
N GLY A 50 9.85 35.53 1.05
CA GLY A 50 8.73 36.37 0.63
C GLY A 50 9.08 37.44 -0.41
N VAL A 51 10.35 37.86 -0.49
CA VAL A 51 10.84 38.75 -1.56
C VAL A 51 10.82 38.04 -2.91
N GLN A 52 11.33 36.81 -3.00
CA GLN A 52 11.37 36.02 -4.24
C GLN A 52 9.97 35.63 -4.67
N VAL A 53 9.10 35.20 -3.74
CA VAL A 53 7.71 34.86 -4.06
C VAL A 53 6.96 36.05 -4.66
N ARG A 54 7.15 37.27 -4.11
CA ARG A 54 6.54 38.49 -4.67
C ARG A 54 7.06 38.80 -6.07
N GLU A 55 8.36 38.66 -6.28
CA GLU A 55 9.00 38.84 -7.58
C GLU A 55 8.48 37.82 -8.61
N HIS A 56 8.35 36.54 -8.25
CA HIS A 56 7.76 35.52 -9.11
C HIS A 56 6.31 35.83 -9.49
N GLN A 57 5.50 36.32 -8.54
CA GLN A 57 4.13 36.74 -8.84
C GLN A 57 4.09 37.93 -9.81
N GLN A 58 5.02 38.88 -9.67
CA GLN A 58 5.17 40.00 -10.60
C GLN A 58 5.56 39.51 -12.00
N GLN A 59 6.52 38.59 -12.11
CA GLN A 59 6.93 37.97 -13.37
C GLN A 59 5.81 37.15 -14.01
N LEU A 60 5.08 36.36 -13.21
CA LEU A 60 3.94 35.58 -13.68
C LEU A 60 2.84 36.50 -14.23
N LYS A 61 2.53 37.60 -13.53
CA LYS A 61 1.56 38.59 -14.00
C LYS A 61 1.99 39.20 -15.33
N TYR A 62 3.27 39.54 -15.46
CA TYR A 62 3.84 40.03 -16.72
C TYR A 62 3.66 39.01 -17.85
N TRP A 63 4.08 37.76 -17.65
CA TRP A 63 3.98 36.73 -18.70
C TRP A 63 2.54 36.36 -19.07
N LYS A 64 1.64 36.28 -18.08
CA LYS A 64 0.20 36.09 -18.36
C LYS A 64 -0.37 37.21 -19.23
N ALA A 65 0.03 38.46 -18.97
CA ALA A 65 -0.39 39.59 -19.79
C ALA A 65 0.22 39.55 -21.20
N GLN A 66 1.52 39.27 -21.32
CA GLN A 66 2.23 39.21 -22.61
C GLN A 66 1.76 38.06 -23.50
N LEU A 67 1.45 36.90 -22.91
CA LEU A 67 1.04 35.69 -23.63
C LEU A 67 -0.48 35.58 -23.81
N HIS A 68 -1.24 36.58 -23.34
CA HIS A 68 -2.69 36.57 -23.48
C HIS A 68 -3.10 36.53 -24.96
N GLY A 69 -3.85 35.49 -25.36
CA GLY A 69 -4.27 35.27 -26.74
C GLY A 69 -3.16 34.75 -27.68
N GLY A 70 -1.94 34.59 -27.17
CA GLY A 70 -0.84 33.97 -27.89
C GLY A 70 -1.09 32.47 -28.10
N ARG A 71 -0.66 31.95 -29.24
CA ARG A 71 -0.61 30.51 -29.51
C ARG A 71 0.85 30.10 -29.67
N PRO A 72 1.28 28.95 -29.13
CA PRO A 72 2.61 28.44 -29.39
C PRO A 72 2.85 28.33 -30.89
N ALA A 73 4.03 28.73 -31.36
CA ALA A 73 4.40 28.53 -32.75
C ALA A 73 4.38 27.03 -33.07
N GLU A 74 3.59 26.64 -34.06
CA GLU A 74 3.66 25.28 -34.60
C GLU A 74 4.87 25.20 -35.52
N LEU A 75 5.71 24.18 -35.33
CA LEU A 75 6.80 23.88 -36.25
C LEU A 75 6.21 23.55 -37.63
N LEU A 76 6.77 24.17 -38.67
CA LEU A 76 6.54 23.77 -40.05
C LEU A 76 7.15 22.38 -40.23
N CYS A 77 6.33 21.35 -40.05
CA CYS A 77 6.72 19.99 -40.37
C CYS A 77 6.41 19.72 -41.84
N ASP A 78 7.34 19.09 -42.56
CA ASP A 78 7.14 18.63 -43.95
C ASP A 78 5.93 17.69 -44.11
N TRP A 79 5.47 17.10 -42.99
CA TRP A 79 4.33 16.20 -42.91
C TRP A 79 3.46 16.51 -41.68
N PRO A 80 2.13 16.31 -41.77
CA PRO A 80 1.26 16.40 -40.60
C PRO A 80 1.72 15.41 -39.52
N ARG A 81 1.76 15.86 -38.27
CA ARG A 81 2.14 15.03 -37.11
C ARG A 81 1.37 13.69 -37.15
N PRO A 82 2.03 12.52 -37.07
CA PRO A 82 1.42 11.21 -37.36
C PRO A 82 0.10 10.92 -36.64
N ALA A 83 -0.05 11.38 -35.40
CA ALA A 83 -1.29 11.27 -34.64
C ALA A 83 -2.49 11.96 -35.33
N LYS A 84 -2.29 13.16 -35.91
CA LYS A 84 -3.35 13.89 -36.64
C LYS A 84 -3.69 13.24 -38.00
N ALA A 85 -2.76 12.50 -38.61
CA ALA A 85 -3.00 11.79 -39.87
C ALA A 85 -3.76 10.46 -39.65
N LEU A 86 -3.38 9.70 -38.62
CA LEU A 86 -4.02 8.43 -38.27
C LEU A 86 -5.43 8.62 -37.72
N GLN A 87 -5.69 9.71 -36.97
CA GLN A 87 -7.04 10.07 -36.50
C GLN A 87 -8.05 10.34 -37.64
N LYS A 88 -7.58 10.61 -38.87
CA LYS A 88 -8.47 10.75 -40.03
C LYS A 88 -8.91 9.41 -40.64
N ALA A 89 -8.18 8.33 -40.35
CA ALA A 89 -8.40 7.02 -40.97
C ALA A 89 -8.71 5.91 -39.96
N LEU A 90 -8.46 6.14 -38.67
CA LEU A 90 -8.62 5.18 -37.58
C LEU A 90 -9.42 5.80 -36.43
N PRO A 91 -10.33 5.04 -35.80
CA PRO A 91 -10.92 5.44 -34.51
C PRO A 91 -9.83 5.68 -33.45
N GLU A 92 -10.12 6.52 -32.46
CA GLU A 92 -9.12 6.99 -31.49
C GLU A 92 -8.38 5.84 -30.77
N TYR A 93 -9.07 4.75 -30.44
CA TYR A 93 -8.47 3.57 -29.78
C TYR A 93 -7.49 2.78 -30.66
N MET A 94 -7.51 2.98 -31.98
CA MET A 94 -6.59 2.36 -32.93
C MET A 94 -5.39 3.24 -33.28
N VAL A 95 -5.36 4.50 -32.83
CA VAL A 95 -4.24 5.42 -33.05
C VAL A 95 -3.16 5.12 -32.00
N PRO A 96 -1.95 4.65 -32.39
CA PRO A 96 -0.91 4.31 -31.42
C PRO A 96 -0.50 5.53 -30.59
N ARG A 97 -0.47 5.36 -29.26
CA ARG A 97 -0.07 6.43 -28.32
C ARG A 97 1.38 6.88 -28.48
N ALA A 98 2.24 6.04 -29.06
CA ALA A 98 3.61 6.37 -29.41
C ALA A 98 3.99 5.74 -30.75
N ILE A 99 4.62 6.51 -31.64
CA ILE A 99 5.12 6.04 -32.93
C ILE A 99 6.62 6.28 -32.94
N ARG A 100 7.39 5.20 -33.13
CA ARG A 100 8.84 5.27 -33.15
C ARG A 100 9.37 4.84 -34.51
N VAL A 101 10.09 5.75 -35.16
CA VAL A 101 10.75 5.48 -36.43
C VAL A 101 12.01 4.65 -36.14
N LEU A 102 12.09 3.48 -36.75
CA LEU A 102 13.26 2.61 -36.68
C LEU A 102 13.96 2.61 -38.04
N VAL A 103 15.29 2.66 -38.02
CA VAL A 103 16.11 2.54 -39.24
C VAL A 103 15.93 1.15 -39.88
N LYS A 104 15.70 0.11 -39.06
CA LYS A 104 15.41 -1.25 -39.50
C LYS A 104 14.57 -1.98 -38.45
N ILE A 105 13.58 -2.75 -38.89
CA ILE A 105 12.77 -3.60 -38.01
C ILE A 105 13.61 -4.83 -37.63
N PRO A 106 13.81 -5.12 -36.33
CA PRO A 106 14.55 -6.31 -35.92
C PRO A 106 13.74 -7.57 -36.25
N ILE A 107 14.42 -8.56 -36.80
CA ILE A 107 13.86 -9.88 -37.15
C ILE A 107 14.59 -10.97 -36.38
N ASN A 108 13.87 -12.02 -36.01
CA ASN A 108 14.45 -13.21 -35.38
C ASN A 108 15.05 -14.15 -36.43
N ASN A 109 15.68 -15.23 -35.98
CA ASN A 109 16.33 -16.23 -36.84
C ASN A 109 15.37 -16.91 -37.84
N ASN A 110 14.06 -16.80 -37.62
CA ASN A 110 13.02 -17.32 -38.52
C ASN A 110 12.48 -16.26 -39.50
N GLY A 111 13.13 -15.09 -39.58
CA GLY A 111 12.73 -13.99 -40.47
C GLY A 111 11.48 -13.23 -40.04
N LYS A 112 10.89 -13.55 -38.88
CA LYS A 112 9.72 -12.84 -38.33
C LYS A 112 10.17 -11.67 -37.46
N VAL A 113 9.33 -10.66 -37.32
CA VAL A 113 9.59 -9.51 -36.43
C VAL A 113 9.91 -9.99 -35.01
N ASP A 114 11.08 -9.61 -34.50
CA ASP A 114 11.49 -9.90 -33.13
C ASP A 114 10.88 -8.85 -32.19
N ARG A 115 9.68 -9.16 -31.68
CA ARG A 115 8.92 -8.30 -30.76
C ARG A 115 9.70 -8.00 -29.47
N LYS A 116 10.50 -8.94 -28.97
CA LYS A 116 11.32 -8.75 -27.76
C LYS A 116 12.53 -7.84 -28.02
N ALA A 117 13.11 -7.88 -29.21
CA ALA A 117 14.14 -6.93 -29.61
C ALA A 117 13.55 -5.51 -29.79
N LEU A 118 12.36 -5.40 -30.38
CA LEU A 118 11.61 -4.14 -30.48
C LEU A 118 11.32 -3.53 -29.10
N GLU A 119 10.80 -4.31 -28.16
CA GLU A 119 10.56 -3.88 -26.77
C GLU A 119 11.85 -3.38 -26.10
N ARG A 120 12.94 -4.15 -26.18
CA ARG A 120 14.24 -3.73 -25.61
C ARG A 120 14.80 -2.46 -26.24
N MET A 121 14.56 -2.24 -27.53
CA MET A 121 14.96 -1.01 -28.20
C MET A 121 14.16 0.18 -27.69
N VAL A 122 12.84 0.03 -27.44
CA VAL A 122 11.92 1.07 -26.92
C VAL A 122 12.29 1.56 -25.51
N TYR A 123 12.76 0.68 -24.62
CA TYR A 123 12.94 1.00 -23.19
C TYR A 123 14.34 1.48 -22.76
N ARG A 124 15.28 1.68 -23.68
CA ARG A 124 16.70 1.91 -23.35
C ARG A 124 17.07 3.28 -22.74
N SER A 125 16.14 4.08 -22.20
CA SER A 125 16.46 5.43 -21.68
C SER A 125 16.17 5.71 -20.20
N VAL A 126 15.67 4.75 -19.39
CA VAL A 126 15.31 5.06 -17.98
C VAL A 126 16.06 4.22 -16.94
N ALA A 127 16.66 3.09 -17.32
CA ALA A 127 17.35 2.22 -16.37
C ALA A 127 18.88 2.40 -16.44
N GLN A 128 19.43 3.39 -15.72
CA GLN A 128 20.72 3.33 -15.02
C GLN A 128 21.15 4.70 -14.46
N LYS A 129 21.07 4.84 -13.13
CA LYS A 129 22.12 5.39 -12.23
C LYS A 129 21.49 5.75 -10.88
N VAL A 130 21.58 4.83 -9.92
CA VAL A 130 21.43 5.14 -8.50
C VAL A 130 22.74 5.79 -8.06
N ILE A 131 22.71 7.09 -7.75
CA ILE A 131 23.87 7.81 -7.22
C ILE A 131 23.82 7.77 -5.69
N GLN A 132 24.87 7.20 -5.10
CA GLN A 132 25.26 7.39 -3.70
C GLN A 132 25.58 8.88 -3.46
N HIS A 133 24.94 9.48 -2.44
CA HIS A 133 25.44 10.68 -1.76
C HIS A 133 24.79 10.78 -0.39
N ARG A 134 25.59 10.90 0.68
CA ARG A 134 25.11 11.06 2.06
C ARG A 134 24.37 12.39 2.22
N ALA A 135 23.29 12.37 2.99
CA ALA A 135 22.82 13.51 3.77
C ALA A 135 22.27 12.97 5.09
N GLU A 136 22.85 13.43 6.20
CA GLU A 136 22.28 13.28 7.54
C GLU A 136 21.13 14.29 7.73
N THR A 137 20.33 14.02 8.76
CA THR A 137 18.93 14.36 9.05
C THR A 137 18.43 15.82 8.99
N GLN A 138 17.12 15.94 8.68
CA GLN A 138 16.07 16.84 9.20
C GLN A 138 16.30 18.36 9.17
N ASP A 139 15.66 19.05 8.21
CA ASP A 139 15.24 20.44 8.41
C ASP A 139 14.18 20.88 7.38
N SER A 140 13.57 22.06 7.60
CA SER A 140 12.57 22.73 6.72
C SER A 140 12.89 22.76 5.21
N VAL A 141 14.16 22.55 4.88
CA VAL A 141 14.72 22.46 3.53
C VAL A 141 14.35 21.15 2.82
N GLU A 142 14.32 20.03 3.54
CA GLU A 142 13.95 18.73 2.97
C GLU A 142 12.44 18.70 2.67
N CYS A 143 11.63 19.28 3.56
CA CYS A 143 10.21 19.54 3.33
C CYS A 143 9.99 20.37 2.06
N ALA A 144 10.77 21.43 1.87
CA ALA A 144 10.68 22.26 0.68
C ALA A 144 11.03 21.49 -0.60
N LEU A 145 12.13 20.72 -0.61
CA LEU A 145 12.51 19.91 -1.76
C LEU A 145 11.46 18.83 -2.07
N ILE A 146 10.93 18.15 -1.06
CA ILE A 146 9.90 17.12 -1.25
C ILE A 146 8.62 17.75 -1.80
N GLU A 147 8.19 18.92 -1.33
CA GLU A 147 7.05 19.66 -1.90
C GLU A 147 7.28 20.01 -3.36
N GLU A 148 8.43 20.59 -3.73
CA GLU A 148 8.75 20.91 -5.12
C GLU A 148 8.76 19.64 -5.99
N PHE A 149 9.37 18.55 -5.52
CA PHE A 149 9.38 17.30 -6.28
C PHE A 149 7.98 16.69 -6.38
N THR A 150 7.14 16.79 -5.35
CA THR A 150 5.76 16.31 -5.38
C THR A 150 4.92 17.14 -6.35
N GLU A 151 5.08 18.45 -6.35
CA GLU A 151 4.39 19.38 -7.26
C GLU A 151 4.84 19.19 -8.72
N VAL A 152 6.15 19.07 -8.95
CA VAL A 152 6.72 18.89 -10.31
C VAL A 152 6.45 17.49 -10.86
N LEU A 153 6.56 16.45 -10.03
CA LEU A 153 6.36 15.07 -10.47
C LEU A 153 4.88 14.66 -10.47
N GLY A 154 4.03 15.35 -9.70
CA GLY A 154 2.61 14.99 -9.54
C GLY A 154 2.40 13.63 -8.88
N VAL A 155 3.37 13.15 -8.09
CA VAL A 155 3.37 11.83 -7.46
C VAL A 155 3.35 12.01 -5.95
N ASP A 156 2.25 11.63 -5.30
CA ASP A 156 2.24 11.42 -3.85
C ASP A 156 3.18 10.25 -3.51
N ILE A 157 4.07 10.45 -2.54
CA ILE A 157 5.16 9.50 -2.23
C ILE A 157 4.70 8.43 -1.21
N GLY A 158 3.42 8.44 -0.81
CA GLY A 158 2.77 7.43 0.01
C GLY A 158 1.37 7.13 -0.50
N THR A 159 0.81 5.97 -0.11
CA THR A 159 -0.54 5.56 -0.52
C THR A 159 -1.57 5.82 0.58
N ASP A 160 -2.84 5.93 0.21
CA ASP A 160 -3.98 5.95 1.14
C ASP A 160 -3.94 4.78 2.12
N MET A 161 -3.56 3.59 1.66
CA MET A 161 -3.42 2.41 2.52
C MET A 161 -2.34 2.58 3.58
N GLN A 162 -1.18 3.13 3.23
CA GLN A 162 -0.14 3.42 4.22
C GLN A 162 -0.62 4.47 5.23
N THR A 163 -1.31 5.51 4.77
CA THR A 163 -1.92 6.52 5.64
C THR A 163 -2.94 5.90 6.59
N TRP A 164 -3.80 5.00 6.10
CA TRP A 164 -4.75 4.27 6.93
C TRP A 164 -4.04 3.40 7.98
N PHE A 165 -3.00 2.66 7.60
CA PHE A 165 -2.21 1.88 8.57
C PHE A 165 -1.50 2.75 9.62
N LEU A 166 -0.90 3.86 9.22
CA LEU A 166 -0.18 4.75 10.15
C LEU A 166 -1.11 5.47 11.14
N THR A 167 -2.39 5.63 10.80
CA THR A 167 -3.37 6.33 11.63
C THR A 167 -4.24 5.39 12.45
N GLN A 168 -4.56 4.21 11.91
CA GLN A 168 -5.46 3.25 12.56
C GLN A 168 -4.72 2.10 13.26
N TRP A 169 -3.43 1.85 12.98
CA TRP A 169 -2.73 0.68 13.50
C TRP A 169 -1.50 1.05 14.33
N SER A 170 -1.33 0.33 15.43
CA SER A 170 -0.05 0.31 16.16
C SER A 170 0.97 -0.56 15.43
N PRO A 171 2.28 -0.41 15.72
CA PRO A 171 3.28 -1.36 15.28
C PRO A 171 2.92 -2.78 15.70
N VAL A 172 3.15 -3.74 14.81
CA VAL A 172 2.86 -5.16 14.98
C VAL A 172 4.10 -5.87 15.50
N LEU A 173 3.91 -6.78 16.46
CA LEU A 173 4.93 -7.68 16.96
C LEU A 173 4.64 -9.10 16.46
N ILE A 174 5.49 -9.61 15.59
CA ILE A 174 5.40 -10.97 15.06
C ILE A 174 6.39 -11.84 15.84
N SER A 175 5.88 -12.80 16.60
CA SER A 175 6.67 -13.64 17.51
C SER A 175 6.78 -15.06 16.99
N PHE A 176 8.00 -15.61 17.05
CA PHE A 176 8.33 -16.99 16.72
C PHE A 176 9.01 -17.67 17.90
N THR A 177 8.74 -18.96 18.06
CA THR A 177 9.50 -19.84 18.93
C THR A 177 10.50 -20.60 18.08
N ILE A 178 11.76 -20.59 18.48
CA ILE A 178 12.84 -21.32 17.82
C ILE A 178 13.34 -22.39 18.79
N LYS A 179 13.30 -23.65 18.35
CA LYS A 179 13.90 -24.78 19.06
C LYS A 179 15.13 -25.27 18.32
N GLY A 180 16.27 -25.34 19.01
CA GLY A 180 17.58 -25.66 18.46
C GLY A 180 18.59 -24.53 18.66
N GLU A 181 19.86 -24.82 18.38
CA GLU A 181 20.95 -23.84 18.51
C GLU A 181 20.91 -22.78 17.42
N ILE A 182 21.02 -21.51 17.83
CA ILE A 182 21.11 -20.35 16.94
C ILE A 182 22.50 -19.71 17.04
N ASN A 183 23.11 -19.44 15.88
CA ASN A 183 24.28 -18.57 15.80
C ASN A 183 23.81 -17.11 15.79
N LEU A 184 24.04 -16.42 16.91
CA LEU A 184 23.58 -15.05 17.13
C LEU A 184 24.15 -14.04 16.11
N ASP A 185 25.44 -14.13 15.81
CA ASP A 185 26.08 -13.22 14.86
C ASP A 185 25.57 -13.45 13.45
N LYS A 186 25.35 -14.72 13.07
CA LYS A 186 24.72 -15.06 11.79
C LYS A 186 23.32 -14.48 11.71
N LEU A 187 22.49 -14.65 12.74
CA LEU A 187 21.11 -14.11 12.76
C LEU A 187 21.09 -12.59 12.69
N ARG A 188 21.96 -11.92 13.44
CA ARG A 188 22.10 -10.45 13.39
C ARG A 188 22.49 -9.98 11.99
N ASN A 189 23.49 -10.61 11.38
CA ASN A 189 23.96 -10.26 10.03
C ASN A 189 22.87 -10.53 8.98
N SER A 190 22.10 -11.61 9.10
CA SER A 190 20.97 -11.91 8.22
C SER A 190 19.87 -10.86 8.35
N CYS A 191 19.55 -10.40 9.56
CA CYS A 191 18.59 -9.30 9.77
C CYS A 191 19.08 -7.99 9.15
N HIS A 192 20.36 -7.65 9.31
CA HIS A 192 20.95 -6.47 8.69
C HIS A 192 20.88 -6.54 7.16
N ALA A 193 21.25 -7.68 6.57
CA ALA A 193 21.16 -7.89 5.13
C ALA A 193 19.72 -7.78 4.60
N LEU A 194 18.75 -8.26 5.37
CA LEU A 194 17.34 -8.15 5.06
C LEU A 194 16.88 -6.67 5.02
N VAL A 195 17.27 -5.86 6.00
CA VAL A 195 17.00 -4.41 6.02
C VAL A 195 17.64 -3.69 4.85
N GLN A 196 18.88 -4.06 4.48
CA GLN A 196 19.56 -3.48 3.32
C GLN A 196 18.89 -3.83 2.01
N LYS A 197 18.47 -5.09 1.86
CA LYS A 197 17.75 -5.60 0.69
C LYS A 197 16.41 -4.89 0.50
N HIS A 198 15.59 -4.83 1.55
CA HIS A 198 14.22 -4.33 1.46
C HIS A 198 14.11 -2.90 1.96
N SER A 199 14.00 -1.95 1.03
CA SER A 199 13.88 -0.52 1.37
C SER A 199 12.71 -0.22 2.31
N ALA A 200 11.63 -0.99 2.26
CA ALA A 200 10.47 -0.86 3.15
C ALA A 200 10.85 -0.96 4.64
N LEU A 201 11.83 -1.80 5.00
CA LEU A 201 12.28 -1.99 6.39
C LEU A 201 13.07 -0.79 6.94
N ARG A 202 13.66 0.00 6.05
CA ARG A 202 14.37 1.25 6.37
C ARG A 202 13.60 2.49 5.95
N THR A 203 12.30 2.34 5.71
CA THR A 203 11.38 3.43 5.41
C THR A 203 10.80 3.98 6.71
N VAL A 204 10.85 5.30 6.83
CA VAL A 204 10.18 6.07 7.88
C VAL A 204 9.11 6.94 7.25
N PHE A 205 8.08 7.25 8.05
CA PHE A 205 6.94 8.02 7.59
C PHE A 205 6.88 9.36 8.31
N THR A 206 6.76 10.44 7.54
CA THR A 206 6.66 11.80 8.06
C THR A 206 5.45 12.50 7.46
N LYS A 207 4.86 13.44 8.19
CA LYS A 207 3.68 14.18 7.73
C LYS A 207 4.13 15.52 7.13
N LEU A 208 3.76 15.77 5.88
CA LEU A 208 4.06 17.01 5.15
C LEU A 208 2.77 17.50 4.47
N GLY A 209 2.40 18.77 4.70
CA GLY A 209 1.17 19.33 4.11
C GLY A 209 -0.12 18.57 4.45
N GLY A 210 -0.16 17.83 5.56
CA GLY A 210 -1.31 16.99 5.92
C GLY A 210 -1.25 15.54 5.42
N LYS A 211 -0.35 15.21 4.49
CA LYS A 211 -0.19 13.86 3.91
C LYS A 211 1.02 13.13 4.50
N TYR A 212 0.99 11.80 4.49
CA TYR A 212 2.15 11.00 4.87
C TYR A 212 3.09 10.78 3.69
N MET A 213 4.37 11.02 3.92
CA MET A 213 5.45 10.84 2.95
C MET A 213 6.38 9.73 3.43
N GLN A 214 6.88 8.94 2.49
CA GLN A 214 7.92 7.95 2.74
C GLN A 214 9.31 8.57 2.61
N VAL A 215 10.17 8.31 3.60
CA VAL A 215 11.60 8.63 3.53
C VAL A 215 12.38 7.34 3.69
N ILE A 216 13.21 7.00 2.71
CA ILE A 216 14.00 5.76 2.70
C ILE A 216 15.41 6.08 3.22
N LEU A 217 15.74 5.62 4.43
CA LEU A 217 17.02 5.92 5.09
C LEU A 217 18.15 5.12 4.45
N LYS A 218 19.27 5.78 4.09
CA LYS A 218 20.40 5.13 3.38
C LYS A 218 21.16 4.12 4.24
N ASP A 219 21.41 4.43 5.50
CA ASP A 219 22.14 3.58 6.43
C ASP A 219 21.18 2.82 7.36
N ASP A 220 21.63 1.66 7.84
CA ASP A 220 20.87 0.86 8.81
C ASP A 220 21.04 1.43 10.22
N HIS A 221 19.96 2.01 10.76
CA HIS A 221 19.83 2.34 12.18
C HIS A 221 18.88 1.38 12.91
N THR A 222 18.56 0.23 12.31
CA THR A 222 17.63 -0.74 12.87
C THR A 222 18.23 -1.38 14.11
N ALA A 223 17.49 -1.34 15.20
CA ALA A 223 17.89 -1.99 16.43
C ALA A 223 17.75 -3.53 16.30
N PHE A 224 18.87 -4.24 16.48
CA PHE A 224 18.88 -5.67 16.82
C PHE A 224 19.19 -5.82 18.30
N ILE A 225 18.20 -6.21 19.09
CA ILE A 225 18.30 -6.30 20.55
C ILE A 225 18.31 -7.78 20.95
N CYS A 226 19.27 -8.17 21.78
CA CYS A 226 19.31 -9.51 22.35
C CYS A 226 19.20 -9.45 23.87
N HIS A 227 18.28 -10.21 24.43
CA HIS A 227 18.08 -10.37 25.87
C HIS A 227 18.27 -11.83 26.29
N TRP A 228 18.88 -12.03 27.45
CA TRP A 228 18.96 -13.33 28.11
C TRP A 228 18.03 -13.33 29.32
N THR A 229 17.09 -14.26 29.39
CA THR A 229 16.18 -14.38 30.55
C THR A 229 15.59 -15.78 30.65
N SER A 230 15.61 -16.35 31.85
CA SER A 230 14.93 -17.62 32.16
C SER A 230 13.44 -17.45 32.45
N LYS A 231 12.95 -16.20 32.55
CA LYS A 231 11.54 -15.89 32.81
C LYS A 231 10.78 -15.72 31.49
N THR A 232 9.53 -16.18 31.47
CA THR A 232 8.55 -15.78 30.45
C THR A 232 8.34 -14.27 30.52
N MET A 233 9.08 -13.51 29.70
CA MET A 233 8.80 -12.10 29.50
C MET A 233 7.69 -11.96 28.47
N ASN A 234 6.71 -11.12 28.78
CA ASN A 234 5.81 -10.60 27.77
C ASN A 234 6.62 -9.63 26.89
N PRO A 235 6.76 -9.84 25.56
CA PRO A 235 7.51 -8.93 24.69
C PRO A 235 6.99 -7.48 24.75
N LEU A 236 5.74 -7.28 25.18
CA LEU A 236 5.12 -5.97 25.38
C LEU A 236 5.61 -5.24 26.65
N SER A 237 6.17 -5.94 27.64
CA SER A 237 6.58 -5.34 28.93
C SER A 237 8.02 -4.82 28.96
N SER A 238 8.81 -5.07 27.91
CA SER A 238 10.21 -4.62 27.83
C SER A 238 10.41 -3.26 27.14
N ASN A 239 9.34 -2.54 26.79
CA ASN A 239 9.47 -1.17 26.26
C ASN A 239 9.30 -0.14 27.40
N PRO A 240 10.34 0.64 27.79
CA PRO A 240 10.26 1.66 28.83
C PRO A 240 9.38 2.87 28.47
N ASN A 241 8.81 2.90 27.27
CA ASN A 241 7.91 3.97 26.81
C ASN A 241 6.60 3.34 26.33
N GLY A 242 5.58 3.43 27.18
CA GLY A 242 4.23 2.95 26.91
C GLY A 242 3.75 3.37 25.53
N VAL A 243 3.26 2.39 24.77
CA VAL A 243 2.64 2.63 23.47
C VAL A 243 1.28 3.29 23.75
N GLY A 244 1.27 4.61 23.78
CA GLY A 244 0.14 5.40 23.30
C GLY A 244 0.25 5.52 21.78
N VAL A 245 -0.86 5.78 21.12
CA VAL A 245 -0.94 6.22 19.71
C VAL A 245 0.27 7.09 19.37
N ALA A 246 1.00 6.74 18.31
CA ALA A 246 2.29 7.31 17.95
C ALA A 246 2.32 8.85 18.12
N THR A 247 2.87 9.32 19.24
CA THR A 247 3.20 10.74 19.41
C THR A 247 4.34 11.06 18.47
N VAL A 248 4.06 12.01 17.57
CA VAL A 248 4.97 12.62 16.60
C VAL A 248 6.18 13.19 17.35
N GLY A 249 7.28 12.45 17.30
CA GLY A 249 8.65 12.87 17.65
C GLY A 249 9.60 12.37 16.55
N PRO A 250 10.85 12.84 16.47
CA PRO A 250 11.64 12.81 15.24
C PRO A 250 11.86 11.38 14.77
N VAL A 251 11.28 11.05 13.61
CA VAL A 251 11.61 9.92 12.72
C VAL A 251 12.08 8.64 13.45
N LYS A 252 11.14 7.79 13.88
CA LYS A 252 11.44 6.46 14.44
C LYS A 252 11.19 5.37 13.40
N LEU A 253 12.19 4.52 13.18
CA LEU A 253 12.04 3.28 12.40
C LEU A 253 11.03 2.34 13.08
N PHE A 254 10.11 1.81 12.29
CA PHE A 254 9.15 0.80 12.75
C PHE A 254 9.77 -0.58 12.85
N THR A 255 10.75 -0.88 12.01
CA THR A 255 11.44 -2.16 12.02
C THR A 255 12.29 -2.32 13.27
N GLY A 256 12.27 -3.51 13.86
CA GLY A 256 13.16 -3.91 14.95
C GLY A 256 13.15 -5.42 15.14
N PHE A 257 14.28 -5.96 15.56
CA PHE A 257 14.45 -7.39 15.81
C PHE A 257 14.86 -7.61 17.25
N THR A 258 14.16 -8.51 17.93
CA THR A 258 14.46 -8.88 19.32
C THR A 258 14.61 -10.39 19.42
N LEU A 259 15.75 -10.86 19.93
CA LEU A 259 15.95 -12.25 20.31
C LEU A 259 15.93 -12.37 21.84
N ILE A 260 15.07 -13.24 22.36
CA ILE A 260 14.97 -13.57 23.78
C ILE A 260 15.45 -15.01 23.97
N ASN A 261 16.62 -15.18 24.57
CA ASN A 261 17.18 -16.50 24.85
C ASN A 261 16.64 -17.02 26.18
N ARG A 262 15.86 -18.11 26.13
CA ARG A 262 15.32 -18.80 27.31
C ARG A 262 16.25 -19.89 27.79
N SER A 263 16.84 -20.62 26.85
CA SER A 263 17.89 -21.63 27.06
C SER A 263 18.81 -21.70 25.83
N PRO A 264 19.89 -22.50 25.85
CA PRO A 264 20.72 -22.72 24.66
C PRO A 264 20.00 -23.37 23.47
N GLN A 265 18.81 -23.96 23.69
CA GLN A 265 18.04 -24.69 22.68
C GLN A 265 16.63 -24.11 22.48
N GLU A 266 16.27 -23.02 23.17
CA GLU A 266 14.94 -22.43 23.07
C GLU A 266 15.02 -20.91 23.11
N HIS A 267 14.50 -20.28 22.06
CA HIS A 267 14.54 -18.84 21.85
C HIS A 267 13.16 -18.32 21.43
N SER A 268 12.86 -17.07 21.78
CA SER A 268 11.76 -16.32 21.18
C SER A 268 12.34 -15.23 20.27
N PHE A 269 11.98 -15.24 19.00
CA PHE A 269 12.39 -14.23 18.03
C PHE A 269 11.20 -13.35 17.68
N VAL A 270 11.33 -12.04 17.90
CA VAL A 270 10.26 -11.07 17.72
C VAL A 270 10.67 -10.05 16.67
N VAL A 271 9.84 -9.90 15.64
CA VAL A 271 10.00 -8.91 14.58
C VAL A 271 8.94 -7.83 14.77
N ARG A 272 9.37 -6.59 14.99
CA ARG A 272 8.49 -5.42 15.05
C ARG A 272 8.43 -4.76 13.68
N LEU A 273 7.22 -4.50 13.16
CA LEU A 273 6.97 -3.83 11.88
C LEU A 273 5.77 -2.88 12.00
N SER A 274 5.58 -2.00 11.02
CA SER A 274 4.29 -1.33 10.77
C SER A 274 3.59 -2.01 9.60
N HIS A 275 2.26 -2.13 9.64
CA HIS A 275 1.48 -2.57 8.47
C HIS A 275 1.68 -1.66 7.24
N ALA A 276 2.14 -0.42 7.42
CA ALA A 276 2.52 0.43 6.29
C ALA A 276 3.78 -0.07 5.52
N GLN A 277 4.48 -1.09 6.05
CA GLN A 277 5.67 -1.71 5.47
C GLN A 277 5.42 -3.10 4.85
N TYR A 278 4.27 -3.73 5.09
CA TYR A 278 4.00 -5.09 4.64
C TYR A 278 2.49 -5.38 4.49
N ASP A 279 2.17 -6.35 3.64
CA ASP A 279 0.88 -7.06 3.60
C ASP A 279 1.08 -8.57 3.86
N ASP A 280 -0.02 -9.31 3.96
CA ASP A 280 -0.01 -10.75 4.20
C ASP A 280 0.74 -11.54 3.10
N PHE A 281 0.76 -11.02 1.87
CA PHE A 281 1.47 -11.65 0.74
C PHE A 281 2.99 -11.48 0.86
N SER A 282 3.44 -10.36 1.41
CA SER A 282 4.86 -10.02 1.54
C SER A 282 5.55 -10.61 2.77
N LEU A 283 4.80 -11.04 3.79
CA LEU A 283 5.40 -11.70 4.96
C LEU A 283 6.14 -12.99 4.60
N PRO A 284 5.59 -13.93 3.80
CA PRO A 284 6.35 -15.07 3.30
C PRO A 284 7.65 -14.69 2.58
N ILE A 285 7.65 -13.60 1.80
CA ILE A 285 8.85 -13.10 1.12
C ILE A 285 9.91 -12.67 2.14
N LEU A 286 9.50 -11.87 3.15
CA LEU A 286 10.38 -11.40 4.22
C LEU A 286 11.07 -12.56 4.96
N PHE A 287 10.30 -13.57 5.36
CA PHE A 287 10.83 -14.68 6.15
C PHE A 287 11.59 -15.72 5.30
N SER A 288 11.21 -15.90 4.03
CA SER A 288 11.98 -16.70 3.08
C SER A 288 13.36 -16.08 2.82
N ASP A 289 13.41 -14.75 2.70
CA ASP A 289 14.68 -14.02 2.55
C ASP A 289 15.52 -14.06 3.82
N LEU A 290 14.90 -13.97 5.00
CA LEU A 290 15.62 -14.14 6.28
C LEU A 290 16.25 -15.54 6.37
N ALA A 291 15.50 -16.59 6.03
CA ALA A 291 16.02 -17.95 5.99
C ALA A 291 17.13 -18.10 4.95
N THR A 292 17.00 -17.51 3.76
CA THR A 292 18.04 -17.53 2.72
C THR A 292 19.32 -16.86 3.21
N ALA A 293 19.19 -15.67 3.82
CA ALA A 293 20.33 -14.94 4.39
C ALA A 293 20.98 -15.66 5.58
N TYR A 294 20.23 -16.46 6.33
CA TYR A 294 20.76 -17.20 7.48
C TYR A 294 21.30 -18.58 7.10
N ASN A 295 20.69 -19.28 6.16
CA ASN A 295 21.11 -20.64 5.79
C ASN A 295 22.24 -20.60 4.76
N GLY A 296 22.16 -19.67 3.80
CA GLY A 296 23.10 -19.52 2.69
C GLY A 296 24.13 -18.41 2.91
N ASP A 297 24.72 -17.98 1.79
CA ASP A 297 25.56 -16.78 1.70
C ASP A 297 24.68 -15.55 1.40
N LEU A 298 25.05 -14.39 1.91
CA LEU A 298 24.34 -13.13 1.65
C LEU A 298 24.27 -12.78 0.15
N SER A 299 25.23 -13.27 -0.64
CA SER A 299 25.23 -13.15 -2.10
C SER A 299 24.09 -13.90 -2.81
N SER A 300 23.45 -14.86 -2.12
CA SER A 300 22.34 -15.66 -2.65
C SER A 300 20.97 -14.97 -2.54
N LEU A 301 20.90 -13.81 -1.86
CA LEU A 301 19.68 -13.05 -1.74
C LEU A 301 19.23 -12.51 -3.11
N PRO A 302 17.99 -12.79 -3.57
CA PRO A 302 17.51 -12.24 -4.83
C PRO A 302 17.40 -10.71 -4.76
N ALA A 303 17.45 -10.03 -5.90
CA ALA A 303 17.22 -8.60 -5.96
C ALA A 303 15.77 -8.29 -5.54
N ALA A 304 15.59 -7.31 -4.65
CA ALA A 304 14.25 -6.84 -4.27
C ALA A 304 13.81 -5.67 -5.14
N THR A 305 12.55 -5.69 -5.57
CA THR A 305 11.91 -4.53 -6.18
C THR A 305 11.47 -3.56 -5.06
N PRO A 306 11.89 -2.28 -5.07
CA PRO A 306 11.47 -1.33 -4.04
C PRO A 306 9.96 -1.04 -4.11
N PHE A 307 9.32 -0.86 -2.94
CA PHE A 307 7.90 -0.49 -2.87
C PHE A 307 7.56 0.81 -3.62
N SER A 308 8.50 1.75 -3.74
CA SER A 308 8.32 2.97 -4.55
C SER A 308 8.00 2.67 -6.01
N ARG A 309 8.37 1.49 -6.52
CA ARG A 309 8.02 1.05 -7.87
C ARG A 309 6.54 0.73 -8.01
N TYR A 310 5.93 0.14 -6.97
CA TYR A 310 4.49 -0.06 -6.89
C TYR A 310 3.75 1.27 -6.82
N VAL A 311 4.17 2.20 -5.94
CA VAL A 311 3.57 3.55 -5.82
C VAL A 311 3.58 4.27 -7.17
N TYR A 312 4.75 4.30 -7.84
CA TYR A 312 4.86 4.88 -9.18
C TYR A 312 3.96 4.15 -10.19
N GLY A 313 3.86 2.83 -10.09
CA GLY A 313 2.93 2.01 -10.87
C GLY A 313 1.50 2.53 -10.77
N CYS A 314 0.95 2.64 -9.57
CA CYS A 314 -0.42 3.11 -9.33
C CYS A 314 -0.69 4.47 -10.00
N THR A 315 0.25 5.42 -9.91
CA THR A 315 0.09 6.75 -10.54
C THR A 315 -0.01 6.69 -12.07
N GLN A 316 0.64 5.73 -12.73
CA GLN A 316 0.55 5.56 -14.18
C GLN A 316 -0.82 5.04 -14.63
N TYR A 317 -1.53 4.34 -13.74
CA TYR A 317 -2.84 3.78 -14.03
C TYR A 317 -4.01 4.67 -13.57
N ARG A 318 -3.71 5.83 -12.96
CA ARG A 318 -4.65 6.95 -12.79
C ARG A 318 -5.01 7.53 -14.17
N SER A 319 -6.02 6.95 -14.80
CA SER A 319 -6.42 7.25 -16.17
C SER A 319 -7.81 7.88 -16.24
N PRO A 320 -8.12 8.65 -17.30
CA PRO A 320 -9.48 9.14 -17.55
C PRO A 320 -10.52 8.02 -17.60
N ASP A 321 -10.13 6.82 -18.07
CA ASP A 321 -10.99 5.64 -18.15
C ASP A 321 -11.35 5.13 -16.74
N ALA A 322 -10.36 5.03 -15.84
CA ALA A 322 -10.59 4.66 -14.45
C ALA A 322 -11.53 5.65 -13.75
N LEU A 323 -11.29 6.96 -13.91
CA LEU A 323 -12.16 7.99 -13.33
C LEU A 323 -13.59 7.92 -13.89
N SER A 324 -13.73 7.64 -15.19
CA SER A 324 -15.04 7.51 -15.83
C SER A 324 -15.80 6.28 -15.34
N PHE A 325 -15.12 5.14 -15.18
CA PHE A 325 -15.69 3.94 -14.58
C PHE A 325 -16.20 4.23 -13.17
N TRP A 326 -15.38 4.81 -12.30
CA TRP A 326 -15.75 5.09 -10.91
C TRP A 326 -16.92 6.08 -10.80
N ARG A 327 -16.96 7.13 -11.64
CA ARG A 327 -18.10 8.07 -11.71
C ARG A 327 -19.41 7.36 -12.07
N GLN A 328 -19.36 6.46 -13.05
CA GLN A 328 -20.54 5.72 -13.48
C GLN A 328 -20.97 4.70 -12.42
N TYR A 329 -20.03 3.94 -11.86
CA TYR A 329 -20.28 2.90 -10.87
C TYR A 329 -20.86 3.47 -9.56
N LEU A 330 -20.35 4.61 -9.09
CA LEU A 330 -20.79 5.26 -7.85
C LEU A 330 -21.86 6.34 -8.07
N GLN A 331 -22.46 6.41 -9.26
CA GLN A 331 -23.47 7.42 -9.55
C GLN A 331 -24.67 7.31 -8.61
N GLY A 332 -24.96 8.40 -7.89
CA GLY A 332 -26.07 8.48 -6.93
C GLY A 332 -25.85 7.68 -5.65
N ALA A 333 -24.68 7.07 -5.46
CA ALA A 333 -24.39 6.25 -4.32
C ALA A 333 -24.07 7.12 -3.09
N SER A 334 -24.47 6.68 -1.90
CA SER A 334 -24.09 7.27 -0.62
C SER A 334 -23.30 6.26 0.19
N LEU A 335 -22.35 6.72 1.00
CA LEU A 335 -21.64 5.83 1.92
C LEU A 335 -22.62 5.26 2.93
N THR A 336 -22.56 3.94 3.16
CA THR A 336 -23.32 3.30 4.23
C THR A 336 -22.82 3.84 5.57
N THR A 337 -23.69 4.59 6.23
CA THR A 337 -23.39 5.27 7.48
C THR A 337 -23.51 4.34 8.66
N LEU A 338 -22.62 4.53 9.62
CA LEU A 338 -22.69 3.87 10.92
C LEU A 338 -23.65 4.63 11.82
N HIS A 339 -24.79 4.03 12.16
CA HIS A 339 -25.73 4.59 13.13
C HIS A 339 -25.53 3.92 14.49
N ARG A 340 -24.42 4.21 15.18
CA ARG A 340 -24.29 3.92 16.61
C ARG A 340 -23.17 4.70 17.27
N SER A 341 -23.46 5.26 18.44
CA SER A 341 -22.46 5.76 19.38
C SER A 341 -22.83 5.18 20.73
N CYS A 342 -22.16 4.08 21.11
CA CYS A 342 -22.50 3.33 22.33
C CYS A 342 -21.85 3.91 23.60
N LEU A 343 -20.86 4.79 23.48
CA LEU A 343 -20.13 5.34 24.64
C LEU A 343 -20.26 6.86 24.78
N PRO A 344 -20.50 7.38 26.01
CA PRO A 344 -20.28 8.78 26.32
C PRO A 344 -18.85 9.20 25.99
N SER A 345 -18.65 10.45 25.56
CA SER A 345 -17.38 11.01 25.07
C SER A 345 -16.16 10.87 26.00
N ASN A 346 -16.32 10.49 27.27
CA ASN A 346 -15.27 10.46 28.28
C ASN A 346 -14.71 9.07 28.62
N ASP A 347 -15.29 7.97 28.12
CA ASP A 347 -14.77 6.63 28.41
C ASP A 347 -13.56 6.27 27.53
N LYS A 348 -12.61 5.53 28.11
CA LYS A 348 -11.44 5.01 27.37
C LYS A 348 -11.93 3.99 26.34
N VAL A 349 -11.75 4.34 25.06
CA VAL A 349 -12.01 3.43 23.94
C VAL A 349 -11.02 2.26 23.99
N THR A 350 -11.53 1.03 23.87
CA THR A 350 -10.76 -0.22 23.86
C THR A 350 -10.96 -0.96 22.54
N ASP A 351 -9.96 -1.73 22.12
CA ASP A 351 -10.03 -2.56 20.93
C ASP A 351 -10.98 -3.75 21.19
N ILE A 352 -11.89 -4.01 20.25
CA ILE A 352 -12.79 -5.17 20.26
C ILE A 352 -12.36 -6.11 19.13
N ARG A 353 -12.18 -7.39 19.46
CA ARG A 353 -11.78 -8.44 18.53
C ARG A 353 -12.52 -9.73 18.88
N GLU A 354 -13.54 -10.03 18.10
CA GLU A 354 -14.38 -11.22 18.31
C GLU A 354 -14.32 -12.14 17.10
N LYS A 355 -14.49 -13.43 17.35
CA LYS A 355 -14.35 -14.47 16.33
C LYS A 355 -15.47 -15.49 16.44
N ALA A 356 -15.95 -15.93 15.30
CA ALA A 356 -16.78 -17.13 15.18
C ALA A 356 -16.15 -18.02 14.09
N ALA A 357 -16.28 -19.33 14.24
CA ALA A 357 -15.81 -20.28 13.23
C ALA A 357 -16.79 -21.43 13.07
N ASP A 358 -16.92 -21.93 11.84
CA ASP A 358 -17.74 -23.09 11.51
C ASP A 358 -17.03 -23.92 10.43
N GLU A 359 -17.59 -25.09 10.12
CA GLU A 359 -17.17 -25.93 9.00
C GLU A 359 -17.15 -25.12 7.71
N ARG A 360 -16.14 -25.39 6.87
CA ARG A 360 -16.00 -24.73 5.58
C ARG A 360 -17.26 -25.01 4.73
N PRO A 361 -18.02 -23.97 4.32
CA PRO A 361 -19.22 -24.16 3.51
C PRO A 361 -18.86 -24.67 2.11
N VAL A 362 -19.79 -25.38 1.47
CA VAL A 362 -19.62 -25.81 0.08
C VAL A 362 -19.75 -24.58 -0.81
N ALA A 363 -18.72 -24.28 -1.59
CA ALA A 363 -18.79 -23.21 -2.57
C ALA A 363 -19.89 -23.55 -3.61
N LEU A 364 -20.81 -22.63 -3.84
CA LEU A 364 -21.78 -22.76 -4.91
C LEU A 364 -21.06 -22.84 -6.27
N SER A 365 -21.58 -23.64 -7.19
CA SER A 365 -21.00 -23.75 -8.54
C SER A 365 -20.90 -22.37 -9.19
N GLY A 366 -19.68 -21.97 -9.57
CA GLY A 366 -19.40 -20.66 -10.17
C GLY A 366 -19.07 -19.53 -9.18
N PHE A 367 -19.11 -19.78 -7.87
CA PHE A 367 -18.83 -18.78 -6.84
C PHE A 367 -17.70 -19.22 -5.90
N THR A 368 -16.98 -18.25 -5.34
CA THR A 368 -15.93 -18.48 -4.33
C THR A 368 -16.48 -18.26 -2.92
N ILE A 369 -15.80 -18.78 -1.89
CA ILE A 369 -16.17 -18.49 -0.49
C ILE A 369 -16.16 -16.97 -0.21
N PRO A 370 -15.13 -16.19 -0.63
CA PRO A 370 -15.19 -14.73 -0.55
C PRO A 370 -16.43 -14.09 -1.19
N THR A 371 -16.94 -14.66 -2.29
CA THR A 371 -18.19 -14.17 -2.93
C THR A 371 -19.39 -14.38 -2.00
N LEU A 372 -19.51 -15.57 -1.41
CA LEU A 372 -20.59 -15.88 -0.46
C LEU A 372 -20.52 -14.97 0.77
N VAL A 373 -19.31 -14.74 1.29
CA VAL A 373 -19.11 -13.87 2.47
C VAL A 373 -19.44 -12.41 2.12
N ASN A 374 -18.98 -11.89 0.97
CA ASN A 374 -19.33 -10.53 0.53
C ASN A 374 -20.85 -10.37 0.34
N ALA A 375 -21.52 -11.37 -0.25
CA ALA A 375 -22.98 -11.37 -0.43
C ALA A 375 -23.72 -11.38 0.91
N ALA A 376 -23.33 -12.26 1.84
CA ALA A 376 -23.90 -12.31 3.18
C ALA A 376 -23.67 -11.01 3.95
N PHE A 377 -22.47 -10.44 3.84
CA PHE A 377 -22.14 -9.16 4.48
C PHE A 377 -22.99 -8.02 3.91
N ALA A 378 -23.12 -7.90 2.59
CA ALA A 378 -23.97 -6.90 1.95
C ALA A 378 -25.46 -7.02 2.35
N PHE A 379 -25.96 -8.27 2.42
CA PHE A 379 -27.33 -8.55 2.86
C PHE A 379 -27.57 -8.10 4.30
N ILE A 380 -26.64 -8.41 5.20
CA ILE A 380 -26.72 -7.97 6.61
C ILE A 380 -26.65 -6.44 6.71
N LEU A 381 -25.76 -5.79 5.95
CA LEU A 381 -25.65 -4.33 5.94
C LEU A 381 -26.93 -3.65 5.45
N THR A 382 -27.62 -4.24 4.48
CA THR A 382 -28.90 -3.72 3.96
C THR A 382 -29.94 -3.61 5.08
N GLU A 383 -30.01 -4.62 5.96
CA GLU A 383 -30.94 -4.58 7.10
C GLU A 383 -30.48 -3.68 8.23
N ILE A 384 -29.18 -3.68 8.55
CA ILE A 384 -28.63 -2.83 9.61
C ILE A 384 -28.77 -1.34 9.23
N ALA A 385 -28.49 -0.99 7.98
CA ALA A 385 -28.58 0.38 7.49
C ALA A 385 -30.01 0.78 7.11
N SER A 386 -30.94 -0.18 7.00
CA SER A 386 -32.29 0.02 6.46
C SER A 386 -32.28 0.71 5.09
N ASP A 387 -31.31 0.35 4.25
CA ASP A 387 -31.10 0.90 2.91
C ASP A 387 -30.73 -0.24 1.95
N ASP A 388 -31.44 -0.33 0.83
CA ASP A 388 -31.20 -1.37 -0.19
C ASP A 388 -30.00 -1.03 -1.10
N ASP A 389 -29.43 0.19 -1.03
CA ASP A 389 -28.21 0.61 -1.73
C ASP A 389 -27.04 0.79 -0.75
N THR A 390 -26.25 -0.26 -0.56
CA THR A 390 -25.16 -0.28 0.42
C THR A 390 -23.78 -0.27 -0.22
N ILE A 391 -22.80 0.31 0.48
CA ILE A 391 -21.38 0.34 0.10
C ILE A 391 -20.54 -0.06 1.30
N PHE A 392 -19.65 -1.03 1.09
CA PHE A 392 -18.58 -1.35 2.03
C PHE A 392 -17.23 -1.31 1.32
N GLY A 393 -16.17 -1.05 2.09
CA GLY A 393 -14.81 -1.12 1.58
C GLY A 393 -14.32 -2.55 1.52
N CYS A 394 -13.75 -2.97 0.40
CA CYS A 394 -13.11 -4.27 0.25
C CYS A 394 -11.61 -4.08 0.07
N VAL A 395 -10.82 -4.86 0.82
CA VAL A 395 -9.37 -4.92 0.64
C VAL A 395 -9.06 -5.77 -0.59
N MET A 396 -8.39 -5.17 -1.57
CA MET A 396 -8.00 -5.80 -2.83
C MET A 396 -6.49 -5.96 -2.90
N ASN A 397 -6.04 -7.09 -3.43
CA ASN A 397 -4.64 -7.28 -3.80
C ASN A 397 -4.39 -6.63 -5.16
N THR A 398 -3.41 -5.75 -5.24
CA THR A 398 -3.07 -4.98 -6.44
C THR A 398 -1.73 -5.40 -7.05
N ARG A 399 -1.19 -6.57 -6.66
CA ARG A 399 0.03 -7.17 -7.23
C ARG A 399 -0.15 -7.67 -8.67
N ASP A 400 -1.38 -7.66 -9.20
CA ASP A 400 -1.69 -7.96 -10.60
C ASP A 400 -1.47 -6.76 -11.54
N LEU A 401 -1.07 -5.60 -10.99
CA LEU A 401 -0.67 -4.45 -11.79
C LEU A 401 0.44 -4.82 -12.80
N PRO A 402 0.43 -4.29 -14.04
CA PRO A 402 1.46 -4.59 -15.04
C PRO A 402 2.78 -3.84 -14.75
N VAL A 403 3.39 -4.13 -13.59
CA VAL A 403 4.68 -3.61 -13.15
C VAL A 403 5.60 -4.81 -12.88
N GLU A 404 6.79 -4.80 -13.48
CA GLU A 404 7.75 -5.89 -13.30
C GLU A 404 8.21 -6.01 -11.84
N GLY A 405 8.18 -7.24 -11.32
CA GLY A 405 8.70 -7.58 -10.00
C GLY A 405 7.76 -7.32 -8.81
N LEU A 406 6.47 -7.01 -9.03
CA LEU A 406 5.49 -6.78 -7.95
C LEU A 406 5.34 -7.98 -7.00
N ASP A 407 5.47 -9.19 -7.51
CA ASP A 407 5.44 -10.44 -6.76
C ASP A 407 6.56 -10.55 -5.72
N THR A 408 7.64 -9.77 -5.89
CA THR A 408 8.81 -9.74 -4.98
C THR A 408 8.83 -8.55 -4.03
N ILE A 409 7.86 -7.63 -4.12
CA ILE A 409 7.85 -6.40 -3.32
C ILE A 409 7.48 -6.69 -1.88
N LEU A 410 8.36 -6.29 -0.95
CA LEU A 410 7.99 -6.08 0.45
C LEU A 410 7.31 -4.71 0.60
N GLY A 411 6.03 -4.72 0.93
CA GLY A 411 5.21 -3.52 1.07
C GLY A 411 3.72 -3.82 0.94
N PRO A 412 2.83 -2.92 1.39
CA PRO A 412 1.39 -3.11 1.32
C PRO A 412 0.89 -2.87 -0.11
N CYS A 413 0.98 -3.88 -0.97
CA CYS A 413 0.48 -3.86 -2.35
C CYS A 413 -0.99 -4.26 -2.35
N ILE A 414 -1.77 -3.50 -1.61
CA ILE A 414 -3.21 -3.65 -1.45
C ILE A 414 -3.86 -2.27 -1.59
N ASN A 415 -5.17 -2.26 -1.84
CA ASN A 415 -5.97 -1.04 -1.84
C ASN A 415 -7.35 -1.28 -1.20
N LEU A 416 -8.01 -0.20 -0.77
CA LEU A 416 -9.37 -0.20 -0.27
C LEU A 416 -10.30 0.38 -1.33
N VAL A 417 -11.23 -0.43 -1.84
CA VAL A 417 -12.13 -0.03 -2.91
C VAL A 417 -13.60 -0.21 -2.51
N PRO A 418 -14.53 0.63 -3.02
CA PRO A 418 -15.94 0.48 -2.71
C PRO A 418 -16.56 -0.70 -3.49
N ILE A 419 -17.26 -1.57 -2.76
CA ILE A 419 -18.21 -2.53 -3.34
C ILE A 419 -19.61 -2.03 -3.05
N ARG A 420 -20.32 -1.60 -4.09
CA ARG A 420 -21.71 -1.15 -4.04
C ARG A 420 -22.62 -2.34 -4.31
N VAL A 421 -23.71 -2.46 -3.56
CA VAL A 421 -24.73 -3.49 -3.76
C VAL A 421 -26.09 -2.82 -3.70
N GLN A 422 -26.80 -2.87 -4.83
CA GLN A 422 -28.17 -2.36 -4.97
C GLN A 422 -29.14 -3.54 -4.91
N LEU A 423 -29.42 -3.98 -3.68
CA LEU A 423 -30.15 -5.20 -3.41
C LEU A 423 -31.59 -5.13 -3.94
N GLN A 424 -32.01 -6.19 -4.65
CA GLN A 424 -33.42 -6.37 -5.00
C GLN A 424 -34.01 -7.47 -4.14
N ARG A 425 -35.07 -7.16 -3.37
CA ARG A 425 -35.67 -8.11 -2.40
C ARG A 425 -36.33 -9.33 -3.06
N ASN A 426 -36.54 -9.32 -4.38
CA ASN A 426 -37.07 -10.42 -5.16
C ASN A 426 -35.99 -11.30 -5.81
N TRP A 427 -34.70 -10.99 -5.63
CA TRP A 427 -33.60 -11.82 -6.11
C TRP A 427 -33.54 -13.16 -5.39
N GLU A 428 -33.08 -14.20 -6.09
CA GLU A 428 -32.56 -15.39 -5.44
C GLU A 428 -31.21 -15.07 -4.78
N ILE A 429 -30.80 -15.86 -3.78
CA ILE A 429 -29.46 -15.78 -3.22
C ILE A 429 -28.38 -15.85 -4.31
N SER A 430 -28.59 -16.71 -5.32
CA SER A 430 -27.66 -16.85 -6.43
C SER A 430 -27.53 -15.58 -7.29
N ASP A 431 -28.61 -14.80 -7.44
CA ASP A 431 -28.58 -13.51 -8.14
C ASP A 431 -27.76 -12.47 -7.36
N LEU A 432 -27.88 -12.43 -6.03
CA LEU A 432 -27.05 -11.57 -5.19
C LEU A 432 -25.57 -11.96 -5.26
N CYS A 433 -25.27 -13.26 -5.17
CA CYS A 433 -23.90 -13.76 -5.34
C CYS A 433 -23.33 -13.40 -6.71
N GLN A 434 -24.16 -13.51 -7.76
CA GLN A 434 -23.81 -13.11 -9.12
C GLN A 434 -23.52 -11.62 -9.23
N HIS A 435 -24.40 -10.78 -8.68
CA HIS A 435 -24.23 -9.33 -8.67
C HIS A 435 -22.93 -8.91 -7.97
N VAL A 436 -22.66 -9.45 -6.78
CA VAL A 436 -21.44 -9.16 -6.02
C VAL A 436 -20.18 -9.62 -6.76
N ARG A 437 -20.21 -10.81 -7.39
CA ARG A 437 -19.10 -11.32 -8.20
C ARG A 437 -18.81 -10.43 -9.41
N ASP A 438 -19.86 -10.00 -10.12
CA ASP A 438 -19.72 -9.15 -11.30
C ASP A 438 -19.21 -7.76 -10.94
N ASN A 439 -19.68 -7.18 -9.83
CA ASN A 439 -19.17 -5.92 -9.31
C ASN A 439 -17.69 -6.04 -8.93
N TYR A 440 -17.30 -7.10 -8.23
CA TYR A 440 -15.92 -7.36 -7.87
C TYR A 440 -15.01 -7.45 -9.11
N ALA A 441 -15.44 -8.19 -10.15
CA ALA A 441 -14.69 -8.34 -11.40
C ALA A 441 -14.62 -7.06 -12.25
N GLY A 442 -15.61 -6.17 -12.13
CA GLY A 442 -15.58 -4.83 -12.74
C GLY A 442 -14.62 -3.91 -12.02
N VAL A 443 -14.71 -3.87 -10.69
CA VAL A 443 -13.88 -3.04 -9.80
C VAL A 443 -12.40 -3.42 -9.88
N SER A 444 -12.06 -4.71 -9.95
CA SER A 444 -10.66 -5.17 -9.98
C SER A 444 -9.85 -4.66 -11.18
N ARG A 445 -10.50 -4.15 -12.24
CA ARG A 445 -9.79 -3.54 -13.38
C ARG A 445 -9.24 -2.15 -13.07
N TYR A 446 -9.77 -1.51 -12.02
CA TYR A 446 -9.49 -0.13 -11.64
C TYR A 446 -9.21 0.01 -10.14
N ASP A 447 -8.84 -1.09 -9.47
CA ASP A 447 -8.63 -1.18 -8.03
C ASP A 447 -7.30 -0.57 -7.56
N HIS A 448 -6.48 -0.08 -8.48
CA HIS A 448 -5.27 0.69 -8.20
C HIS A 448 -5.53 2.19 -7.99
N LEU A 449 -6.74 2.69 -8.28
CA LEU A 449 -7.09 4.08 -8.00
C LEU A 449 -7.38 4.24 -6.50
N GLU A 450 -6.72 5.19 -5.86
CA GLU A 450 -6.84 5.38 -4.41
C GLU A 450 -8.22 5.94 -4.01
N LEU A 451 -8.65 5.67 -2.78
CA LEU A 451 -9.98 6.06 -2.30
C LEU A 451 -10.15 7.58 -2.30
N SER A 452 -9.15 8.34 -1.89
CA SER A 452 -9.15 9.79 -1.92
C SER A 452 -9.40 10.33 -3.34
N ASP A 453 -8.74 9.75 -4.34
CA ASP A 453 -8.95 10.07 -5.75
C ASP A 453 -10.39 9.73 -6.21
N ILE A 454 -10.93 8.59 -5.78
CA ILE A 454 -12.33 8.20 -6.07
C ILE A 454 -13.29 9.20 -5.44
N VAL A 455 -13.11 9.54 -4.16
CA VAL A 455 -13.95 10.48 -3.42
C VAL A 455 -13.92 11.86 -4.08
N ASP A 456 -12.73 12.43 -4.26
CA ASP A 456 -12.57 13.82 -4.69
C ASP A 456 -12.94 14.04 -6.17
N ASN A 457 -12.81 13.01 -7.02
CA ASN A 457 -12.99 13.17 -8.47
C ASN A 457 -14.19 12.42 -9.06
N CYS A 458 -14.79 11.49 -8.31
CA CYS A 458 -15.82 10.59 -8.82
C CYS A 458 -17.13 10.56 -8.04
N THR A 459 -17.20 11.15 -6.85
CA THR A 459 -18.41 11.17 -6.03
C THR A 459 -18.75 12.59 -5.56
N ASN A 460 -19.92 12.73 -4.93
CA ASN A 460 -20.30 13.94 -4.20
C ASN A 460 -20.07 13.79 -2.69
N TRP A 461 -19.29 12.79 -2.26
CA TRP A 461 -19.02 12.57 -0.85
C TRP A 461 -18.06 13.64 -0.33
N PRO A 462 -18.14 14.03 0.95
CA PRO A 462 -17.19 14.97 1.52
C PRO A 462 -15.73 14.50 1.37
N SER A 463 -14.81 15.40 1.03
CA SER A 463 -13.38 15.06 0.99
C SER A 463 -12.89 14.49 2.32
N GLY A 464 -12.08 13.43 2.25
CA GLY A 464 -11.64 12.68 3.43
C GLY A 464 -12.67 11.68 3.97
N SER A 465 -13.76 11.42 3.25
CA SER A 465 -14.69 10.33 3.56
C SER A 465 -13.99 8.98 3.62
N ALA A 466 -14.42 8.12 4.54
CA ALA A 466 -13.90 6.77 4.73
C ALA A 466 -15.05 5.77 4.91
N PHE A 467 -14.79 4.50 4.61
CA PHE A 467 -15.78 3.44 4.81
C PHE A 467 -16.00 3.17 6.30
N GLY A 468 -17.28 3.05 6.69
CA GLY A 468 -17.66 2.59 8.02
C GLY A 468 -17.58 1.06 8.18
N TYR A 469 -17.87 0.33 7.11
CA TYR A 469 -17.81 -1.13 7.06
C TYR A 469 -16.74 -1.57 6.06
N LEU A 470 -15.86 -2.45 6.51
CA LEU A 470 -14.71 -2.93 5.76
C LEU A 470 -14.70 -4.46 5.77
N ILE A 471 -14.27 -5.08 4.68
CA ILE A 471 -14.05 -6.52 4.62
C ILE A 471 -12.69 -6.86 3.99
N ASN A 472 -12.03 -7.85 4.58
CA ASN A 472 -10.78 -8.43 4.08
C ASN A 472 -10.89 -9.97 4.06
N HIS A 473 -10.36 -10.60 3.01
CA HIS A 473 -10.35 -12.05 2.85
C HIS A 473 -8.92 -12.56 2.93
N ILE A 474 -8.66 -13.47 3.86
CA ILE A 474 -7.32 -13.97 4.20
C ILE A 474 -7.32 -15.51 4.09
N PRO A 475 -6.29 -16.13 3.49
CA PRO A 475 -6.13 -17.59 3.52
C PRO A 475 -5.83 -18.08 4.95
N GLY A 476 -6.42 -19.20 5.34
CA GLY A 476 -6.33 -19.76 6.70
C GLY A 476 -5.02 -20.50 7.03
N ASN A 477 -4.11 -20.64 6.07
CA ASN A 477 -2.78 -21.21 6.25
C ASN A 477 -1.75 -20.22 5.70
N ALA A 478 -1.24 -19.33 6.57
CA ALA A 478 -0.27 -18.32 6.19
C ALA A 478 0.83 -18.10 7.24
N ASP A 479 1.02 -19.02 8.20
CA ASP A 479 2.22 -18.97 9.03
C ASP A 479 3.41 -19.24 8.12
N PRO A 480 4.31 -18.28 7.89
CA PRO A 480 5.41 -18.48 6.95
C PRO A 480 6.38 -19.47 7.59
N PRO A 481 6.44 -20.74 7.13
CA PRO A 481 7.40 -21.67 7.69
C PRO A 481 8.75 -21.32 7.09
N PHE A 482 9.64 -20.80 7.92
CA PHE A 482 11.03 -20.58 7.54
C PHE A 482 11.92 -21.36 8.52
N SER A 483 13.08 -21.81 8.06
CA SER A 483 14.02 -22.55 8.90
C SER A 483 15.33 -21.79 9.04
N LEU A 484 15.96 -21.92 10.21
CA LEU A 484 17.28 -21.38 10.50
C LEU A 484 18.22 -22.56 10.75
N ASN A 485 18.88 -23.06 9.70
CA ASN A 485 19.60 -24.33 9.66
C ASN A 485 18.72 -25.49 10.17
N ASN A 486 19.17 -26.20 11.21
CA ASN A 486 18.50 -27.38 11.77
C ASN A 486 17.50 -27.02 12.89
N THR A 487 17.14 -25.75 13.07
CA THR A 487 16.17 -25.35 14.10
C THR A 487 14.73 -25.56 13.63
N LEU A 488 13.84 -25.89 14.56
CA LEU A 488 12.40 -25.82 14.36
C LEU A 488 11.90 -24.42 14.71
N VAL A 489 11.40 -23.68 13.72
CA VAL A 489 10.76 -22.37 13.93
C VAL A 489 9.25 -22.55 13.85
N SER A 490 8.52 -22.07 14.86
CA SER A 490 7.06 -22.09 14.89
C SER A 490 6.53 -20.69 15.18
N PHE A 491 5.56 -20.23 14.39
CA PHE A 491 4.81 -19.01 14.67
C PHE A 491 4.17 -19.09 16.07
N SER A 492 4.21 -17.99 16.82
CA SER A 492 3.69 -17.92 18.19
C SER A 492 2.55 -16.92 18.32
N SER A 493 2.74 -15.68 17.87
CA SER A 493 1.71 -14.65 17.91
C SER A 493 1.98 -13.55 16.89
N MET A 494 0.92 -12.82 16.54
CA MET A 494 1.00 -11.54 15.84
C MET A 494 0.15 -10.53 16.60
N ASP A 495 0.81 -9.75 17.44
CA ASP A 495 0.16 -8.81 18.34
C ASP A 495 0.05 -7.44 17.67
N SER A 496 -1.18 -7.00 17.45
CA SER A 496 -1.51 -5.70 16.85
C SER A 496 -2.63 -5.03 17.62
N ARG A 497 -2.50 -3.72 17.84
CA ARG A 497 -3.58 -2.87 18.37
C ARG A 497 -4.13 -1.99 17.27
N ILE A 498 -5.43 -1.81 17.27
CA ILE A 498 -6.16 -1.18 16.17
C ILE A 498 -7.12 -0.15 16.73
N ASN A 499 -7.02 1.07 16.22
CA ASN A 499 -7.81 2.22 16.66
C ASN A 499 -8.94 2.52 15.69
N LEU A 500 -9.86 1.56 15.47
CA LEU A 500 -11.00 1.71 14.55
C LEU A 500 -12.15 2.49 15.17
N VAL A 501 -11.94 3.80 15.41
CA VAL A 501 -12.88 4.63 16.19
C VAL A 501 -14.21 4.89 15.48
N ASN A 502 -14.32 4.63 14.18
CA ASN A 502 -15.57 4.74 13.40
C ASN A 502 -15.61 3.69 12.29
N GLN A 503 -15.05 2.50 12.52
CA GLN A 503 -14.96 1.46 11.49
C GLN A 503 -15.21 0.07 12.09
N VAL A 504 -15.82 -0.81 11.29
CA VAL A 504 -15.96 -2.23 11.56
C VAL A 504 -15.25 -2.98 10.46
N LEU A 505 -14.16 -3.67 10.79
CA LEU A 505 -13.40 -4.51 9.89
C LEU A 505 -13.77 -5.97 10.11
N VAL A 506 -14.36 -6.58 9.08
CA VAL A 506 -14.61 -8.02 9.03
C VAL A 506 -13.46 -8.70 8.30
N ARG A 507 -12.88 -9.74 8.90
CA ARG A 507 -11.93 -10.63 8.25
C ARG A 507 -12.57 -12.00 8.04
N SER A 508 -12.54 -12.48 6.81
CA SER A 508 -12.85 -13.87 6.48
C SER A 508 -11.56 -14.66 6.36
N ILE A 509 -11.43 -15.73 7.13
CA ILE A 509 -10.25 -16.59 7.16
C ILE A 509 -10.67 -17.99 6.72
N VAL A 510 -10.24 -18.41 5.52
CA VAL A 510 -10.68 -19.67 4.91
C VAL A 510 -9.54 -20.69 4.92
N SER A 511 -9.66 -21.76 5.72
CA SER A 511 -8.74 -22.91 5.67
C SER A 511 -9.36 -24.08 4.89
N ASP A 512 -8.65 -25.20 4.79
CA ASP A 512 -9.17 -26.41 4.12
C ASP A 512 -10.43 -26.97 4.80
N GLN A 513 -10.58 -26.77 6.11
CA GLN A 513 -11.65 -27.40 6.92
C GLN A 513 -12.62 -26.40 7.55
N LYS A 514 -12.21 -25.15 7.77
CA LYS A 514 -13.02 -24.15 8.48
C LYS A 514 -13.13 -22.82 7.74
N LEU A 515 -14.24 -22.13 7.97
CA LEU A 515 -14.41 -20.71 7.73
C LEU A 515 -14.47 -20.00 9.09
N GLU A 516 -13.58 -19.05 9.31
CA GLU A 516 -13.58 -18.18 10.50
C GLU A 516 -13.90 -16.75 10.08
N ILE A 517 -14.81 -16.11 10.80
CA ILE A 517 -15.14 -14.69 10.66
C ILE A 517 -14.67 -13.98 11.92
N GLU A 518 -13.84 -12.96 11.74
CA GLU A 518 -13.36 -12.10 12.82
C GLU A 518 -13.85 -10.68 12.61
N VAL A 519 -14.40 -10.09 13.66
CA VAL A 519 -14.86 -8.70 13.69
C VAL A 519 -13.90 -7.90 14.55
N LEU A 520 -13.30 -6.87 13.95
CA LEU A 520 -12.39 -5.94 14.62
C LEU A 520 -13.01 -4.54 14.59
N THR A 521 -13.12 -3.93 15.76
CA THR A 521 -13.70 -2.60 15.91
C THR A 521 -13.25 -1.98 17.24
N SER A 522 -13.87 -0.90 17.67
CA SER A 522 -13.63 -0.30 18.98
C SER A 522 -14.87 -0.36 19.87
N SER A 523 -14.70 -0.29 21.19
CA SER A 523 -15.80 -0.31 22.16
C SER A 523 -16.78 0.87 22.01
N ARG A 524 -16.39 1.90 21.25
CA ARG A 524 -17.29 3.00 20.86
C ARG A 524 -18.37 2.55 19.85
N MET A 525 -18.02 1.56 19.02
CA MET A 525 -18.83 1.09 17.90
C MET A 525 -19.73 -0.07 18.28
N MET A 526 -19.16 -1.07 18.96
CA MET A 526 -19.84 -2.29 19.38
C MET A 526 -19.17 -2.80 20.66
N ASP A 527 -19.92 -3.46 21.53
CA ASP A 527 -19.33 -4.26 22.59
C ASP A 527 -18.91 -5.65 22.09
N HIS A 528 -18.35 -6.46 22.98
CA HIS A 528 -17.94 -7.83 22.66
C HIS A 528 -19.13 -8.74 22.27
N GLU A 529 -20.31 -8.51 22.84
CA GLU A 529 -21.49 -9.34 22.55
C GLU A 529 -21.99 -9.08 21.13
N ASP A 530 -22.11 -7.80 20.75
CA ASP A 530 -22.55 -7.37 19.43
C ASP A 530 -21.54 -7.74 18.33
N ALA A 531 -20.25 -7.62 18.60
CA ALA A 531 -19.21 -8.03 17.65
C ALA A 531 -19.20 -9.55 17.42
N SER A 532 -19.39 -10.34 18.48
CA SER A 532 -19.51 -11.81 18.39
C SER A 532 -20.81 -12.24 17.67
N ALA A 533 -21.91 -11.52 17.93
CA ALA A 533 -23.18 -11.73 17.25
C ALA A 533 -23.07 -11.42 15.75
N LEU A 534 -22.37 -10.35 15.35
CA LEU A 534 -22.13 -10.03 13.94
C LEU A 534 -21.31 -11.14 13.25
N ALA A 535 -20.22 -11.60 13.88
CA ALA A 535 -19.39 -12.68 13.33
C ALA A 535 -20.21 -13.96 13.10
N SER A 536 -21.04 -14.32 14.07
CA SER A 536 -21.92 -15.50 14.03
C SER A 536 -23.04 -15.34 12.99
N CYS A 537 -23.61 -14.15 12.87
CA CYS A 537 -24.64 -13.83 11.87
C CYS A 537 -24.10 -14.00 10.44
N ILE A 538 -22.89 -13.48 10.16
CA ILE A 538 -22.23 -13.64 8.86
C ILE A 538 -22.03 -15.13 8.54
N LEU A 539 -21.51 -15.93 9.48
CA LEU A 539 -21.33 -17.38 9.26
C LEU A 539 -22.65 -18.10 8.96
N ASN A 540 -23.70 -17.80 9.74
CA ASN A 540 -25.01 -18.40 9.56
C ASN A 540 -25.59 -18.07 8.18
N MET A 541 -25.49 -16.82 7.74
CA MET A 541 -25.94 -16.40 6.42
C MET A 541 -25.13 -17.06 5.31
N VAL A 542 -23.81 -17.15 5.44
CA VAL A 542 -22.97 -17.86 4.46
C VAL A 542 -23.36 -19.34 4.34
N ARG A 543 -23.61 -20.03 5.47
CA ARG A 543 -24.08 -21.43 5.45
C ARG A 543 -25.43 -21.55 4.73
N LYS A 544 -26.38 -20.66 5.02
CA LYS A 544 -27.69 -20.64 4.34
C LYS A 544 -27.54 -20.40 2.84
N PHE A 545 -26.69 -19.45 2.46
CA PHE A 545 -26.47 -19.12 1.06
C PHE A 545 -25.87 -20.29 0.28
N SER A 546 -24.98 -21.05 0.93
CA SER A 546 -24.42 -22.30 0.39
C SER A 546 -25.47 -23.41 0.21
N LEU A 547 -26.42 -23.54 1.14
CA LEU A 547 -27.40 -24.64 1.15
C LEU A 547 -28.65 -24.38 0.31
N SER A 548 -29.06 -23.12 0.12
CA SER A 548 -30.35 -22.77 -0.50
C SER A 548 -30.21 -21.64 -1.54
N PRO A 549 -29.37 -21.81 -2.59
CA PRO A 549 -29.05 -20.74 -3.54
C PRO A 549 -30.25 -20.19 -4.34
N ARG A 550 -31.36 -20.95 -4.41
CA ARG A 550 -32.60 -20.54 -5.09
C ARG A 550 -33.66 -19.94 -4.17
N GLU A 551 -33.36 -19.84 -2.88
CA GLU A 551 -34.26 -19.15 -1.96
C GLU A 551 -34.28 -17.66 -2.30
N ILE A 552 -35.48 -17.10 -2.39
CA ILE A 552 -35.69 -15.68 -2.66
C ILE A 552 -35.34 -14.90 -1.40
N LEU A 553 -34.62 -13.79 -1.53
CA LEU A 553 -34.28 -12.82 -0.47
C LEU A 553 -35.50 -12.13 0.17
N SER A 554 -36.69 -12.70 0.04
CA SER A 554 -37.97 -12.20 0.55
C SER A 554 -38.01 -12.15 2.10
N SER A 555 -39.16 -11.74 2.64
CA SER A 555 -39.37 -11.49 4.08
C SER A 555 -38.97 -12.64 5.02
N THR A 556 -38.89 -13.90 4.56
CA THR A 556 -38.49 -15.04 5.39
C THR A 556 -37.02 -15.03 5.78
N LEU A 557 -36.11 -14.64 4.89
CA LEU A 557 -34.69 -14.47 5.23
C LEU A 557 -34.46 -13.24 6.11
N PHE A 558 -35.26 -12.19 5.90
CA PHE A 558 -35.28 -11.01 6.77
C PHE A 558 -35.89 -11.27 8.16
N GLN A 559 -36.63 -12.37 8.33
CA GLN A 559 -37.15 -12.86 9.61
C GLN A 559 -36.21 -13.87 10.29
N ASP A 560 -35.02 -14.11 9.73
CA ASP A 560 -34.05 -14.99 10.36
C ASP A 560 -33.74 -14.48 11.80
N PRO A 561 -33.85 -15.33 12.84
CA PRO A 561 -33.67 -14.89 14.22
C PRO A 561 -32.31 -14.24 14.48
N ALA A 562 -31.23 -14.69 13.84
CA ALA A 562 -29.90 -14.10 14.01
C ALA A 562 -29.84 -12.72 13.34
N LEU A 563 -30.45 -12.55 12.16
CA LEU A 563 -30.51 -11.27 11.47
C LEU A 563 -31.44 -10.26 12.17
N VAL A 564 -32.61 -10.69 12.64
CA VAL A 564 -33.54 -9.86 13.42
C VAL A 564 -32.88 -9.40 14.71
N ASN A 565 -32.23 -10.31 15.45
CA ASN A 565 -31.50 -9.98 16.67
C ASN A 565 -30.38 -8.94 16.39
N MET A 566 -29.64 -9.12 15.29
CA MET A 566 -28.65 -8.12 14.86
C MET A 566 -29.30 -6.79 14.51
N ARG A 567 -30.36 -6.77 13.71
CA ARG A 567 -31.07 -5.54 13.35
C ARG A 567 -31.58 -4.81 14.60
N ASP A 568 -32.19 -5.51 15.54
CA ASP A 568 -32.72 -4.93 16.78
C ASP A 568 -31.62 -4.32 17.64
N ARG A 569 -30.43 -4.95 17.67
CA ARG A 569 -29.25 -4.36 18.30
C ARG A 569 -28.86 -3.05 17.63
N PHE A 570 -28.77 -2.98 16.30
CA PHE A 570 -28.26 -1.78 15.60
C PHE A 570 -29.28 -0.67 15.35
N THR A 571 -30.58 -0.94 15.50
CA THR A 571 -31.65 0.07 15.34
C THR A 571 -32.08 0.73 16.66
N GLN A 572 -31.69 0.16 17.81
CA GLN A 572 -31.79 0.76 19.14
C GLN A 572 -30.53 1.57 19.47
#